data_AF-A0A6J6L0N7-F1
#
_entry.id   AF-A0A6J6L0N7-F1
#
_cell.length_a   1.000
_cell.length_b   1.000
_cell.length_c   1.000
_cell.angle_alpha   90.00
_cell.angle_beta   90.00
_cell.angle_gamma   90.00
#
_symmetry.space_group_name_H-M   'P 1'
#
loop_
_entity.id
_entity.type
_entity.pdbx_description
1 polymer ?
#
loop_
_entity_poly.entity_id
_entity_poly.type
_entity_poly.pdbx_seq_one_letter_code
_entity_poly.pdbx_strand_id
1 'polypeptide(L)' 'MLAIRMREGLDIKALSKAQIELLASYRENGHVHVADNRVLLTPTGRLIADRIVREITI' A
#
# COMPACT_ATOMS: atom_id res chain seq x y z
N MET A 1 -8.70 6.56 15.44
CA MET A 1 -8.43 7.37 14.23
C MET A 1 -6.91 7.46 14.06
N LEU A 2 -6.26 6.36 13.67
CA LEU A 2 -4.83 6.15 13.94
C LEU A 2 -3.92 5.89 12.72
N ALA A 3 -4.42 5.91 11.48
CA ALA A 3 -3.63 5.38 10.35
C ALA A 3 -3.55 6.24 9.08
N ILE A 4 -4.05 7.50 9.08
CA ILE A 4 -3.78 8.47 7.98
C ILE A 4 -2.39 9.10 8.17
N ARG A 5 -1.38 8.30 8.52
CA ARG A 5 0.02 8.70 8.55
C ARG A 5 0.91 7.59 7.99
N MET A 6 0.48 6.93 6.91
CA MET A 6 1.42 6.24 6.01
C MET A 6 2.28 7.27 5.25
N ARG A 7 3.09 8.05 5.99
CA ARG A 7 4.08 8.96 5.42
C ARG A 7 5.38 8.23 5.04
N GLU A 8 5.55 7.00 5.53
CA GLU A 8 6.84 6.28 5.45
C GLU A 8 6.95 5.29 4.28
N GLY A 9 5.84 5.00 3.61
CA GLY A 9 5.78 3.93 2.62
C GLY A 9 5.85 2.55 3.29
N LEU A 10 5.21 1.56 2.69
CA LEU A 10 5.26 0.19 3.16
C LEU A 10 6.52 -0.49 2.62
N ASP A 11 7.33 -1.09 3.48
CA ASP A 11 8.49 -1.82 3.00
C ASP A 11 8.06 -3.15 2.36
N ILE A 12 8.38 -3.34 1.07
CA ILE A 12 8.01 -4.55 0.31
C ILE A 12 8.58 -5.81 0.97
N LYS A 13 9.69 -5.71 1.70
CA LYS A 13 10.31 -6.85 2.38
C LYS A 13 9.61 -7.21 3.69
N ALA A 14 8.84 -6.30 4.28
CA ALA A 14 8.03 -6.57 5.47
C ALA A 14 6.66 -7.17 5.13
N LEU A 15 6.31 -7.20 3.84
CA LEU A 15 5.02 -7.68 3.34
C LEU A 15 5.05 -9.19 3.08
N SER A 16 3.94 -9.85 3.43
CA SER A 16 3.72 -11.27 3.12
C SER A 16 3.32 -11.45 1.65
N LYS A 17 3.50 -12.65 1.08
CA LYS A 17 3.22 -12.92 -0.36
C LYS A 17 1.83 -12.45 -0.81
N ALA A 18 0.79 -12.70 -0.02
CA ALA A 18 -0.58 -12.26 -0.32
C ALA A 18 -0.69 -10.72 -0.39
N GLN A 19 0.03 -10.01 0.48
CA GLN A 19 0.04 -8.55 0.49
C GLN A 19 0.84 -7.98 -0.68
N ILE A 20 1.91 -8.67 -1.13
CA ILE A 20 2.67 -8.31 -2.32
C ILE A 20 1.80 -8.42 -3.58
N GLU A 21 1.00 -9.48 -3.71
CA GLU A 21 0.06 -9.66 -4.82
C GLU A 21 -1.02 -8.57 -4.85
N LEU A 22 -1.63 -8.27 -3.70
CA LEU A 22 -2.57 -7.14 -3.56
C LEU A 22 -1.93 -5.81 -3.99
N LEU A 23 -0.71 -5.52 -3.51
CA LEU A 23 0.00 -4.30 -3.87
C LEU A 23 0.40 -4.26 -5.35
N ALA A 24 0.66 -5.39 -5.99
CA ALA A 24 0.88 -5.46 -7.42
C ALA A 24 -0.38 -5.03 -8.20
N SER A 25 -1.57 -5.51 -7.82
CA SER A 25 -2.83 -5.05 -8.42
C SER A 25 -3.11 -3.56 -8.17
N TYR A 26 -2.79 -3.05 -6.98
CA TYR A 26 -2.92 -1.62 -6.70
C TYR A 26 -1.91 -0.77 -7.48
N ARG A 27 -0.72 -1.32 -7.77
CA ARG A 27 0.32 -0.67 -8.58
C ARG A 27 -0.14 -0.54 -10.02
N GLU A 28 -0.70 -1.61 -10.58
CA GLU A 28 -1.27 -1.61 -11.94
C GLU A 28 -2.42 -0.61 -12.06
N ASN A 29 -3.26 -0.48 -11.03
CA ASN A 29 -4.30 0.54 -10.98
C ASN A 29 -3.80 1.98 -10.68
N GLY A 30 -2.50 2.20 -10.47
CA GLY A 30 -1.94 3.53 -10.20
C GLY A 30 -2.22 4.08 -8.79
N HIS A 31 -2.66 3.23 -7.86
CA HIS A 31 -2.90 3.59 -6.46
C HIS A 31 -1.62 3.56 -5.62
N VAL A 32 -0.65 2.74 -6.00
CA VAL A 32 0.65 2.70 -5.32
C VAL A 32 1.79 2.91 -6.29
N HIS A 33 2.79 3.65 -5.82
CA HIS A 33 4.05 3.89 -6.48
C HIS A 33 5.16 3.20 -5.70
N VAL A 34 6.09 2.56 -6.39
CA VAL A 34 7.22 1.90 -5.72
C VAL A 34 8.47 2.72 -5.96
N ALA A 35 9.05 3.24 -4.89
CA ALA A 35 10.33 3.93 -4.92
C ALA A 35 11.23 3.33 -3.83
N ASP A 36 12.49 3.09 -4.16
CA ASP A 36 13.49 2.62 -3.19
C ASP A 36 13.07 1.39 -2.39
N ASN A 37 12.45 0.41 -3.08
CA ASN A 37 11.96 -0.83 -2.48
C ASN A 37 10.83 -0.64 -1.44
N ARG A 38 10.25 0.56 -1.39
CA ARG A 38 9.10 0.93 -0.56
C ARG A 38 7.90 1.28 -1.42
N VAL A 39 6.73 0.90 -0.94
CA VAL A 39 5.45 1.19 -1.57
C VAL A 39 4.88 2.47 -0.98
N LEU A 40 4.87 3.52 -1.79
CA LEU A 40 4.28 4.81 -1.48
C LEU A 40 2.87 4.86 -2.05
N LEU A 41 1.92 5.37 -1.26
CA LEU A 41 0.55 5.58 -1.76
C LEU A 41 0.49 6.85 -2.61
N THR A 42 -0.11 6.75 -3.80
CA THR A 42 -0.40 7.92 -4.63
C THR A 42 -1.53 8.75 -4.01
N PRO A 43 -1.81 9.98 -4.48
CA PRO A 43 -2.95 10.76 -3.98
C PRO A 43 -4.26 9.97 -4.04
N THR A 44 -4.49 9.22 -5.11
CA THR A 44 -5.66 8.36 -5.29
C THR A 44 -5.60 7.13 -4.39
N GLY A 45 -4.44 6.50 -4.23
CA GLY A 45 -4.26 5.39 -3.30
C GLY A 45 -4.50 5.78 -1.85
N ARG A 46 -4.20 7.02 -1.46
CA ARG A 46 -4.50 7.54 -0.13
C ARG A 46 -5.99 7.62 0.17
N LEU A 47 -6.85 7.81 -0.84
CA LEU A 47 -8.30 7.80 -0.68
C LEU A 47 -8.83 6.40 -0.31
N ILE A 48 -8.17 5.36 -0.83
CA ILE A 48 -8.52 3.96 -0.57
C ILE A 48 -7.56 3.28 0.42
N ALA A 49 -6.70 4.03 1.09
CA ALA A 49 -5.68 3.47 1.98
C ALA A 49 -6.31 2.63 3.09
N ASP A 50 -7.44 3.09 3.64
CA ASP A 50 -8.20 2.35 4.65
C ASP A 50 -8.66 0.98 4.12
N ARG A 51 -9.15 0.93 2.88
CA ARG A 51 -9.54 -0.31 2.20
C ARG A 51 -8.34 -1.23 1.97
N ILE A 52 -7.21 -0.69 1.50
CA ILE A 52 -5.99 -1.48 1.28
C ILE A 52 -5.53 -2.09 2.60
N VAL A 53 -5.46 -1.28 3.66
CA VAL A 53 -5.06 -1.71 5.02
C VAL A 53 -5.98 -2.81 5.54
N ARG A 54 -7.28 -2.69 5.29
CA ARG A 54 -8.28 -3.68 5.71
C ARG A 54 -8.14 -5.00 4.95
N GLU A 55 -7.83 -4.95 3.66
CA GLU A 55 -7.58 -6.14 2.83
C GLU A 55 -6.26 -6.85 3.22
N ILE A 56 -5.20 -6.10 3.55
CA ILE A 56 -3.91 -6.69 3.96
C ILE A 56 -3.88 -7.16 5.43
N THR A 57 -4.89 -6.81 6.25
CA THR A 57 -4.99 -7.22 7.67
C THR A 57 -5.81 -8.51 7.86
N ILE A 58 -6.57 -8.93 6.83
CA ILE A 58 -7.46 -10.09 6.91
C ILE A 58 -6.74 -11.41 6.66
#